data_AF-A0A8T4LUJ6-F1
#
_entry.id   AF-A0A8T4LUJ6-F1
#
_cell.length_a   1.000
_cell.length_b   1.000
_cell.length_c   1.000
_cell.angle_alpha   90.00
_cell.angle_beta   90.00
_cell.angle_gamma   90.00
#
_symmetry.space_group_name_H-M   'P 1'
#
loop_
_entity.id
_entity.type
_entity.pdbx_description
1 polymer ?
#
loop_
_entity_poly.entity_id
_entity_poly.type
_entity_poly.pdbx_seq_one_letter_code
_entity_poly.pdbx_strand_id
1 'polypeptide(L)'
;MLESMVNPKRLEKGPLKMLFVGIVYASLSLLLVKWFFSGDTVLYEYAGMLVVTFSVLFSLPFMYFLIRNQEDLDEHVGGFFGVWKMHKDAIFAFMWLFLGFVIAFSFWNIVLQDENLFNAQIETYCMINNPGSIEDCVSKYSIGELNTDSLTGSTTNETRFISIISNNIYVMIFTLIFSLIFGAGAIFILSWNASVIATAIGIFTKYQITGIPIGIARYMIHGIPEIAAYFVTALAGGMFGVGILRHGVRNKIFLRIVENTVILIFIAMIFLLLAGVIEVYITPFIFG
;
A
#
# COMPACT_ATOMS: atom_id res chain seq x y z
N MET A 1 -5.80 -23.20 -4.34
CA MET A 1 -5.77 -23.66 -5.76
C MET A 1 -5.84 -22.54 -6.80
N LEU A 2 -6.08 -21.27 -6.42
CA LEU A 2 -5.71 -20.12 -7.27
C LEU A 2 -4.20 -19.83 -7.18
N GLU A 3 -3.55 -20.20 -6.07
CA GLU A 3 -2.11 -19.99 -5.87
C GLU A 3 -1.25 -20.89 -6.78
N SER A 4 -1.80 -22.00 -7.29
CA SER A 4 -1.13 -22.88 -8.24
C SER A 4 -1.18 -22.40 -9.70
N MET A 5 -2.00 -21.38 -10.02
CA MET A 5 -2.09 -20.84 -11.38
C MET A 5 -0.86 -20.02 -11.76
N VAL A 6 -0.07 -19.57 -10.78
CA VAL A 6 1.05 -18.66 -11.05
C VAL A 6 2.31 -19.14 -10.34
N ASN A 7 3.31 -19.58 -11.12
CA ASN A 7 4.58 -20.05 -10.56
C ASN A 7 5.40 -18.85 -10.04
N PRO A 8 5.63 -18.73 -8.71
CA PRO A 8 6.30 -17.56 -8.11
C PRO A 8 7.70 -17.32 -8.68
N LYS A 9 8.46 -18.38 -8.99
CA LYS A 9 9.83 -18.30 -9.50
C LYS A 9 9.93 -17.69 -10.91
N ARG A 10 8.83 -17.65 -11.67
CA ARG A 10 8.79 -17.13 -13.05
C ARG A 10 8.16 -15.73 -13.15
N LEU A 11 7.72 -15.17 -12.02
CA LEU A 11 6.98 -13.90 -11.92
C LEU A 11 7.85 -12.70 -11.55
N GLU A 12 8.97 -12.90 -10.85
CA GLU A 12 9.91 -11.82 -10.49
C GLU A 12 10.35 -10.98 -11.71
N LYS A 13 10.38 -11.57 -12.91
CA LYS A 13 10.94 -10.93 -14.11
C LYS A 13 9.92 -10.22 -15.00
N GLY A 14 8.67 -10.03 -14.55
CA GLY A 14 7.61 -9.46 -15.39
C GLY A 14 6.75 -8.39 -14.70
N PRO A 15 7.09 -7.10 -14.84
CA PRO A 15 6.29 -5.95 -14.37
C PRO A 15 4.79 -6.07 -14.66
N LEU A 16 4.45 -6.36 -15.92
CA LEU A 16 3.07 -6.51 -16.37
C LEU A 16 2.36 -7.74 -15.78
N LYS A 17 3.10 -8.80 -15.46
CA LYS A 17 2.52 -9.98 -14.83
C LYS A 17 2.11 -9.66 -13.40
N MET A 18 2.96 -8.92 -12.68
CA MET A 18 2.66 -8.49 -11.31
C MET A 18 1.48 -7.54 -11.25
N LEU A 19 1.41 -6.61 -12.21
CA LEU A 19 0.24 -5.75 -12.39
C LEU A 19 -1.04 -6.57 -12.55
N PHE A 20 -1.02 -7.55 -13.47
CA PHE A 20 -2.18 -8.40 -13.73
C PHE A 20 -2.57 -9.24 -12.50
N VAL A 21 -1.60 -9.81 -11.78
CA VAL A 21 -1.85 -10.52 -10.52
C VAL A 21 -2.54 -9.62 -9.51
N GLY A 22 -2.06 -8.38 -9.35
CA GLY A 22 -2.69 -7.39 -8.47
C GLY A 22 -4.14 -7.11 -8.87
N ILE A 23 -4.38 -6.83 -10.16
CA ILE A 23 -5.73 -6.58 -10.68
C ILE A 23 -6.68 -7.74 -10.38
N VAL A 24 -6.24 -8.97 -10.65
CA VAL A 24 -7.06 -10.17 -10.45
C VAL A 24 -7.35 -10.40 -8.98
N TYR A 25 -6.34 -10.34 -8.11
CA TYR A 25 -6.53 -10.62 -6.67
C TYR A 25 -7.38 -9.56 -5.97
N ALA A 26 -7.19 -8.28 -6.28
CA ALA A 26 -8.03 -7.21 -5.76
C ALA A 26 -9.48 -7.31 -6.27
N SER A 27 -9.67 -7.58 -7.56
CA SER A 27 -11.01 -7.77 -8.15
C SER A 27 -11.74 -8.96 -7.52
N LEU A 28 -11.06 -10.10 -7.39
CA LEU A 28 -11.63 -11.28 -6.76
C LEU A 28 -12.00 -11.00 -5.31
N SER A 29 -11.16 -10.30 -4.55
CA SER A 29 -11.43 -9.97 -3.15
C SER A 29 -12.71 -9.16 -2.99
N LEU A 30 -12.88 -8.09 -3.79
CA LEU A 30 -14.11 -7.28 -3.78
C LEU A 30 -15.35 -8.07 -4.21
N LEU A 31 -15.26 -8.79 -5.32
CA LEU A 31 -16.39 -9.53 -5.88
C LEU A 31 -16.82 -10.68 -4.96
N LEU A 32 -15.88 -11.36 -4.31
CA LEU A 32 -16.19 -12.40 -3.33
C LEU A 32 -16.87 -11.80 -2.11
N VAL A 33 -16.35 -10.69 -1.57
CA VAL A 33 -16.97 -10.05 -0.41
C VAL A 33 -18.40 -9.61 -0.71
N LYS A 34 -18.59 -8.93 -1.85
CA LYS A 34 -19.91 -8.49 -2.31
C LYS A 34 -20.86 -9.67 -2.54
N TRP A 35 -20.40 -10.74 -3.19
CA TRP A 35 -21.27 -11.85 -3.56
C TRP A 35 -21.66 -12.71 -2.35
N PHE A 36 -20.69 -13.07 -1.50
CA PHE A 36 -20.93 -14.02 -0.41
C PHE A 36 -21.51 -13.37 0.84
N PHE A 37 -21.16 -12.12 1.15
CA PHE A 37 -21.51 -11.51 2.44
C PHE A 37 -22.59 -10.44 2.34
N SER A 38 -23.02 -10.01 1.16
CA SER A 38 -24.10 -9.00 1.05
C SER A 38 -25.46 -9.44 1.59
N GLY A 39 -25.68 -10.75 1.76
CA GLY A 39 -26.88 -11.28 2.39
C GLY A 39 -26.82 -11.36 3.93
N ASP A 40 -25.64 -11.18 4.52
CA ASP A 40 -25.42 -11.25 5.98
C ASP A 40 -25.22 -9.84 6.54
N THR A 41 -26.18 -9.33 7.30
CA THR A 41 -26.16 -7.96 7.80
C THR A 41 -24.96 -7.65 8.68
N VAL A 42 -24.52 -8.60 9.51
CA VAL A 42 -23.45 -8.36 10.49
C VAL A 42 -22.09 -8.43 9.82
N LEU A 43 -21.84 -9.43 8.98
CA LEU A 43 -20.55 -9.57 8.30
C LEU A 43 -20.35 -8.47 7.27
N TYR A 44 -21.42 -7.99 6.64
CA TYR A 44 -21.34 -6.95 5.62
C TYR A 44 -20.96 -5.57 6.18
N GLU A 45 -21.25 -5.28 7.44
CA GLU A 45 -20.76 -4.06 8.12
C GLU A 45 -19.23 -4.00 8.18
N TYR A 46 -18.54 -5.15 8.12
CA TYR A 46 -17.07 -5.22 8.11
C TYR A 46 -16.51 -5.48 6.71
N ALA A 47 -17.29 -5.28 5.65
CA ALA A 47 -16.90 -5.63 4.30
C ALA A 47 -15.59 -4.97 3.85
N GLY A 48 -15.34 -3.69 4.17
CA GLY A 48 -14.07 -3.02 3.86
C GLY A 48 -12.84 -3.69 4.47
N MET A 49 -12.95 -4.24 5.69
CA MET A 49 -11.88 -5.05 6.30
C MET A 49 -11.74 -6.40 5.60
N LEU A 50 -12.87 -7.07 5.32
CA LEU A 50 -12.87 -8.37 4.63
C LEU A 50 -12.22 -8.28 3.25
N VAL A 51 -12.46 -7.22 2.49
CA VAL A 51 -11.84 -6.97 1.18
C VAL A 51 -10.32 -6.97 1.29
N VAL A 52 -9.79 -6.28 2.30
CA VAL A 52 -8.34 -6.24 2.56
C VAL A 52 -7.85 -7.61 3.01
N THR A 53 -8.57 -8.30 3.89
CA THR A 53 -8.20 -9.65 4.35
C THR A 53 -8.12 -10.65 3.20
N PHE A 54 -9.09 -10.70 2.30
CA PHE A 54 -9.04 -11.58 1.13
C PHE A 54 -7.89 -11.21 0.18
N SER A 55 -7.62 -9.91 0.00
CA SER A 55 -6.50 -9.44 -0.82
C SER A 55 -5.16 -9.89 -0.25
N VAL A 56 -5.02 -9.82 1.08
CA VAL A 56 -3.87 -10.35 1.81
C VAL A 56 -3.75 -11.87 1.61
N LEU A 57 -4.83 -12.63 1.80
CA LEU A 57 -4.81 -14.09 1.66
C LEU A 57 -4.34 -14.53 0.28
N PHE A 58 -4.82 -13.89 -0.79
CA PHE A 58 -4.38 -14.21 -2.15
C PHE A 58 -2.91 -13.83 -2.42
N SER A 59 -2.44 -12.72 -1.85
CA SER A 59 -1.08 -12.22 -2.09
C SER A 59 -0.01 -12.77 -1.17
N LEU A 60 -0.38 -13.32 0.00
CA LEU A 60 0.56 -13.76 1.03
C LEU A 60 1.56 -14.80 0.53
N PRO A 61 1.17 -15.84 -0.23
CA PRO A 61 2.13 -16.81 -0.75
C PRO A 61 3.17 -16.14 -1.65
N PHE A 62 2.73 -15.25 -2.53
CA PHE A 62 3.62 -14.53 -3.43
C PHE A 62 4.60 -13.62 -2.67
N MET A 63 4.09 -12.83 -1.72
CA MET A 63 4.91 -11.96 -0.86
C MET A 63 5.95 -12.78 -0.07
N TYR A 64 5.53 -13.90 0.52
CA TYR A 64 6.41 -14.79 1.28
C TYR A 64 7.55 -15.34 0.41
N PHE A 65 7.25 -15.85 -0.79
CA PHE A 65 8.28 -16.37 -1.68
C PHE A 65 9.28 -15.30 -2.12
N LEU A 66 8.81 -14.09 -2.42
CA LEU A 66 9.69 -12.98 -2.80
C LEU A 66 10.60 -12.56 -1.65
N ILE A 67 10.04 -12.29 -0.47
CA ILE A 67 10.83 -11.88 0.70
C ILE A 67 11.88 -12.94 1.03
N ARG A 68 11.48 -14.22 1.07
CA ARG A 68 12.40 -15.33 1.33
C ARG A 68 13.56 -15.40 0.32
N ASN A 69 13.27 -15.13 -0.95
CA ASN A 69 14.33 -15.09 -1.97
C ASN A 69 15.29 -13.90 -1.74
N GLN A 70 14.77 -12.76 -1.30
CA GLN A 70 15.60 -11.60 -0.98
C GLN A 70 16.48 -11.82 0.26
N GLU A 71 15.98 -12.53 1.27
CA GLU A 71 16.74 -12.91 2.47
C GLU A 71 18.00 -13.72 2.13
N ASP A 72 17.89 -14.71 1.24
CA ASP A 72 19.03 -15.52 0.81
C ASP A 72 20.08 -14.69 0.03
N LEU A 73 19.62 -13.71 -0.75
CA LEU A 73 20.49 -12.82 -1.53
C LEU A 73 21.23 -11.80 -0.64
N ASP A 74 20.57 -11.31 0.42
CA ASP A 74 21.10 -10.27 1.31
C ASP A 74 22.38 -10.69 2.04
N GLU A 75 22.50 -11.97 2.41
CA GLU A 75 23.66 -12.54 3.11
C GLU A 75 25.00 -12.32 2.35
N HIS A 76 24.91 -12.20 1.02
CA HIS A 76 26.03 -12.16 0.09
C HIS A 76 26.32 -10.77 -0.47
N VAL A 77 25.54 -9.75 -0.08
CA VAL A 77 25.68 -8.37 -0.58
C VAL A 77 26.01 -7.40 0.55
N GLY A 78 26.73 -6.34 0.22
CA GLY A 78 27.01 -5.26 1.15
C GLY A 78 27.22 -3.94 0.43
N GLY A 79 27.20 -2.85 1.19
CA GLY A 79 27.36 -1.50 0.70
C GLY A 79 26.11 -0.94 0.00
N PHE A 80 25.96 0.38 0.07
CA PHE A 80 24.75 1.10 -0.36
C PHE A 80 24.25 0.71 -1.77
N PHE A 81 25.13 0.82 -2.78
CA PHE A 81 24.76 0.50 -4.17
C PHE A 81 24.55 -0.99 -4.41
N GLY A 82 25.25 -1.85 -3.68
CA GLY A 82 25.10 -3.30 -3.78
C GLY A 82 23.72 -3.73 -3.30
N VAL A 83 23.35 -3.30 -2.10
CA VAL A 83 22.06 -3.57 -1.46
C VAL A 83 20.91 -3.10 -2.34
N TRP A 84 20.92 -1.83 -2.79
CA TRP A 84 19.86 -1.32 -3.67
C TRP A 84 19.76 -2.12 -4.99
N LYS A 85 20.90 -2.37 -5.65
CA LYS A 85 20.92 -3.11 -6.91
C LYS A 85 20.40 -4.54 -6.76
N MET A 86 20.58 -5.14 -5.58
CA MET A 86 20.10 -6.49 -5.31
C MET A 86 18.59 -6.55 -5.14
N HIS A 87 18.02 -5.61 -4.38
CA HIS A 87 16.61 -5.67 -3.99
C HIS A 87 15.64 -4.90 -4.90
N LYS A 88 16.16 -4.03 -5.79
CA LYS A 88 15.32 -3.18 -6.66
C LYS A 88 14.32 -3.97 -7.51
N ASP A 89 14.65 -5.18 -7.94
CA ASP A 89 13.78 -5.97 -8.83
C ASP A 89 12.56 -6.49 -8.05
N ALA A 90 12.74 -6.90 -6.79
CA ALA A 90 11.65 -7.26 -5.89
C ALA A 90 10.79 -6.04 -5.53
N ILE A 91 11.42 -4.90 -5.21
CA ILE A 91 10.71 -3.64 -4.94
C ILE A 91 9.85 -3.26 -6.15
N PHE A 92 10.39 -3.36 -7.36
CA PHE A 92 9.66 -3.04 -8.59
C PHE A 92 8.50 -4.01 -8.83
N ALA A 93 8.72 -5.33 -8.68
CA ALA A 93 7.67 -6.34 -8.80
C ALA A 93 6.49 -6.04 -7.85
N PHE A 94 6.80 -5.66 -6.63
CA PHE A 94 5.83 -5.26 -5.61
C PHE A 94 5.10 -3.96 -5.93
N MET A 95 5.79 -2.95 -6.45
CA MET A 95 5.15 -1.71 -6.92
C MET A 95 4.12 -1.98 -8.02
N TRP A 96 4.40 -2.89 -8.95
CA TRP A 96 3.43 -3.27 -9.98
C TRP A 96 2.23 -4.02 -9.43
N LEU A 97 2.44 -4.91 -8.45
CA LEU A 97 1.34 -5.56 -7.72
C LEU A 97 0.43 -4.51 -7.06
N PHE A 98 1.02 -3.54 -6.37
CA PHE A 98 0.31 -2.45 -5.71
C PHE A 98 -0.48 -1.60 -6.71
N LEU A 99 0.13 -1.23 -7.84
CA LEU A 99 -0.57 -0.49 -8.90
C LEU A 99 -1.77 -1.29 -9.42
N GLY A 100 -1.65 -2.62 -9.50
CA GLY A 100 -2.75 -3.50 -9.89
C GLY A 100 -3.90 -3.46 -8.88
N PHE A 101 -3.59 -3.43 -7.58
CA PHE A 101 -4.58 -3.21 -6.53
C PHE A 101 -5.28 -1.86 -6.68
N VAL A 102 -4.53 -0.77 -6.82
CA VAL A 102 -5.10 0.57 -6.98
C VAL A 102 -6.05 0.64 -8.18
N ILE A 103 -5.66 0.09 -9.33
CA ILE A 103 -6.51 0.07 -10.53
C ILE A 103 -7.80 -0.72 -10.28
N ALA A 104 -7.69 -1.94 -9.78
CA ALA A 104 -8.86 -2.81 -9.57
C ALA A 104 -9.79 -2.25 -8.50
N PHE A 105 -9.26 -1.83 -7.36
CA PHE A 105 -10.05 -1.23 -6.29
C PHE A 105 -10.71 0.07 -6.77
N SER A 106 -10.01 0.94 -7.49
CA SER A 106 -10.61 2.20 -8.00
C SER A 106 -11.73 1.91 -9.00
N PHE A 107 -11.51 0.96 -9.92
CA PHE A 107 -12.52 0.56 -10.90
C PHE A 107 -13.78 0.02 -10.21
N TRP A 108 -13.63 -0.95 -9.32
CA TRP A 108 -14.76 -1.60 -8.66
C TRP A 108 -15.44 -0.71 -7.61
N ASN A 109 -14.72 0.16 -6.91
CA ASN A 109 -15.30 1.17 -6.04
C ASN A 109 -16.31 2.04 -6.81
N ILE A 110 -15.91 2.46 -8.01
CA ILE A 110 -16.75 3.31 -8.87
C ILE A 110 -17.88 2.53 -9.55
N VAL A 111 -17.64 1.27 -9.96
CA VAL A 111 -18.63 0.45 -10.67
C VAL A 111 -19.70 -0.12 -9.73
N LEU A 112 -19.30 -0.59 -8.55
CA LEU A 112 -20.23 -1.21 -7.60
C LEU A 112 -20.99 -0.17 -6.78
N GLN A 113 -20.40 1.01 -6.58
CA GLN A 113 -20.99 2.11 -5.77
C GLN A 113 -21.58 1.60 -4.46
N ASP A 114 -20.79 0.80 -3.75
CA ASP A 114 -21.18 0.21 -2.47
C ASP A 114 -20.23 0.69 -1.38
N GLU A 115 -20.76 1.53 -0.50
CA GLU A 115 -20.01 2.16 0.58
C GLU A 115 -19.48 1.16 1.61
N ASN A 116 -20.16 0.04 1.83
CA ASN A 116 -19.74 -0.95 2.83
C ASN A 116 -18.44 -1.65 2.40
N LEU A 117 -18.23 -1.82 1.09
CA LEU A 117 -17.00 -2.43 0.56
C LEU A 117 -15.74 -1.58 0.81
N PHE A 118 -15.89 -0.29 1.16
CA PHE A 118 -14.79 0.64 1.39
C PHE A 118 -14.98 1.50 2.66
N ASN A 119 -15.87 1.13 3.57
CA ASN A 119 -16.28 1.96 4.70
C ASN A 119 -15.11 2.38 5.60
N ALA A 120 -14.30 1.42 6.04
CA ALA A 120 -13.13 1.69 6.90
C ALA A 120 -12.04 2.49 6.15
N GLN A 121 -11.97 2.34 4.82
CA GLN A 121 -11.06 3.12 3.98
C GLN A 121 -11.51 4.57 3.81
N ILE A 122 -12.82 4.82 3.71
CA ILE A 122 -13.41 6.17 3.72
C ILE A 122 -13.10 6.85 5.06
N GLU A 123 -13.29 6.15 6.18
CA GLU A 123 -12.96 6.69 7.50
C GLU A 123 -11.47 7.05 7.62
N THR A 124 -10.58 6.19 7.14
CA THR A 124 -9.14 6.47 7.10
C THR A 124 -8.82 7.68 6.23
N TYR A 125 -9.43 7.77 5.04
CA TYR A 125 -9.28 8.93 4.16
C TYR A 125 -9.70 10.23 4.85
N CYS A 126 -10.83 10.20 5.56
CA CYS A 126 -11.35 11.34 6.32
C CYS A 126 -10.47 11.71 7.50
N MET A 127 -9.93 10.73 8.23
CA MET A 127 -8.98 10.97 9.33
C MET A 127 -7.72 11.70 8.85
N ILE A 128 -7.21 11.36 7.67
CA ILE A 128 -6.00 11.97 7.10
C ILE A 128 -6.29 13.38 6.56
N ASN A 129 -7.41 13.56 5.85
CA ASN A 129 -7.69 14.80 5.11
C ASN A 129 -8.53 15.82 5.88
N ASN A 130 -9.32 15.38 6.87
CA ASN A 130 -10.18 16.23 7.67
C ASN A 130 -10.27 15.76 9.14
N PRO A 131 -9.14 15.79 9.89
CA PRO A 131 -9.08 15.26 11.25
C PRO A 131 -10.00 15.99 12.25
N GLY A 132 -10.47 17.20 11.94
CA GLY A 132 -11.33 18.00 12.81
C GLY A 132 -12.82 17.66 12.73
N SER A 133 -13.28 17.00 11.67
CA SER A 133 -14.70 16.67 11.46
C SER A 133 -14.84 15.37 10.65
N ILE A 134 -14.39 14.26 11.25
CA ILE A 134 -14.36 12.94 10.59
C ILE A 134 -15.78 12.46 10.28
N GLU A 135 -16.72 12.58 11.23
CA GLU A 135 -18.12 12.14 11.06
C GLU A 135 -18.82 12.87 9.90
N ASP A 136 -18.64 14.19 9.81
CA ASP A 136 -19.15 15.01 8.70
C ASP A 136 -18.50 14.64 7.36
N CYS A 137 -17.22 14.28 7.37
CA CYS A 137 -16.52 13.83 6.18
C CYS A 137 -17.01 12.46 5.71
N VAL A 138 -17.19 11.50 6.63
CA VAL A 138 -17.68 10.17 6.32
C VAL A 138 -19.11 10.26 5.78
N SER A 139 -20.01 10.97 6.46
CA SER A 139 -21.41 11.12 6.03
C SER A 139 -21.53 11.75 4.64
N LYS A 140 -20.62 12.65 4.28
CA LYS A 140 -20.56 13.27 2.95
C LYS A 140 -20.12 12.32 1.82
N TYR A 141 -19.28 11.34 2.14
CA TYR A 141 -18.75 10.39 1.15
C TYR A 141 -19.44 9.02 1.18
N SER A 142 -20.19 8.73 2.24
CA SER A 142 -21.23 7.71 2.28
C SER A 142 -22.33 8.05 1.27
N ILE A 143 -22.77 7.06 0.50
CA ILE A 143 -23.58 7.26 -0.70
C ILE A 143 -25.02 7.59 -0.28
N GLY A 144 -25.35 8.89 -0.29
CA GLY A 144 -26.70 9.39 0.02
C GLY A 144 -26.86 10.90 -0.14
N GLU A 145 -25.80 11.68 0.06
CA GLU A 145 -25.81 13.14 -0.15
C GLU A 145 -24.50 13.61 -0.81
N LEU A 146 -24.45 13.54 -2.14
CA LEU A 146 -23.44 14.24 -2.95
C LEU A 146 -23.77 15.75 -2.98
N ASN A 147 -23.85 16.38 -1.80
CA ASN A 147 -23.93 17.83 -1.68
C ASN A 147 -22.52 18.41 -1.89
N THR A 148 -22.38 19.11 -3.01
CA THR A 148 -21.14 19.61 -3.58
C THR A 148 -20.65 20.89 -2.90
N ASP A 149 -20.30 20.83 -1.62
CA ASP A 149 -19.52 21.90 -0.99
C ASP A 149 -18.38 21.33 -0.16
N SER A 150 -17.18 21.33 -0.75
CA SER A 150 -15.92 21.02 -0.07
C SER A 150 -15.54 22.17 0.87
N LEU A 151 -15.94 22.07 2.14
CA LEU A 151 -15.31 22.78 3.24
C LEU A 151 -13.91 22.21 3.46
N THR A 152 -12.94 22.68 2.67
CA THR A 152 -11.52 22.50 2.99
C THR A 152 -11.10 23.64 3.89
N GLY A 153 -10.84 23.35 5.16
CA GLY A 153 -10.24 24.32 6.09
C GLY A 153 -8.88 24.79 5.55
N SER A 154 -8.61 26.09 5.66
CA SER A 154 -7.32 26.67 5.28
C SER A 154 -6.23 26.14 6.22
N THR A 155 -5.49 25.14 5.76
CA THR A 155 -4.29 24.63 6.43
C THR A 155 -3.07 25.13 5.67
N THR A 156 -2.07 25.67 6.39
CA THR A 156 -0.83 26.10 5.75
C THR A 156 -0.05 24.90 5.18
N ASN A 157 0.69 25.11 4.09
CA ASN A 157 1.47 24.03 3.46
C ASN A 157 2.48 23.39 4.44
N GLU A 158 3.05 24.17 5.36
CA GLU A 158 3.98 23.66 6.38
C GLU A 158 3.30 22.69 7.34
N THR A 159 2.15 23.07 7.90
CA THR A 159 1.38 22.21 8.80
C THR A 159 0.92 20.93 8.10
N ARG A 160 0.54 21.02 6.82
CA ARG A 160 0.14 19.87 6.01
C ARG A 160 1.32 18.94 5.68
N PHE A 161 2.50 19.49 5.43
CA PHE A 161 3.71 18.70 5.18
C PHE A 161 4.11 17.87 6.40
N ILE A 162 4.11 18.49 7.59
CA ILE A 162 4.45 17.77 8.83
C ILE A 162 3.42 16.67 9.11
N SER A 163 2.12 16.93 8.91
CA SER A 163 1.09 15.91 9.14
C SER A 163 1.22 14.72 8.19
N ILE A 164 1.46 14.97 6.89
CA ILE A 164 1.66 13.91 5.88
C ILE A 164 2.91 13.08 6.20
N ILE A 165 4.05 13.73 6.42
CA ILE A 165 5.30 13.01 6.73
C ILE A 165 5.15 12.20 8.02
N SER A 166 4.52 12.75 9.06
CA SER A 166 4.29 12.02 10.30
C SER A 166 3.44 10.77 10.07
N ASN A 167 2.35 10.89 9.32
CA ASN A 167 1.48 9.75 9.00
C ASN A 167 2.26 8.66 8.24
N ASN A 168 3.03 9.04 7.22
CA ASN A 168 3.79 8.10 6.42
C ASN A 168 4.94 7.44 7.20
N ILE A 169 5.56 8.16 8.14
CA ILE A 169 6.54 7.56 9.07
C ILE A 169 5.86 6.52 9.97
N TYR A 170 4.65 6.78 10.48
CA TYR A 170 3.90 5.78 11.25
C TYR A 170 3.64 4.53 10.40
N VAL A 171 3.15 4.69 9.16
CA VAL A 171 2.91 3.56 8.24
C VAL A 171 4.20 2.79 7.96
N MET A 172 5.33 3.48 7.77
CA MET A 172 6.64 2.86 7.59
C MET A 172 7.07 2.04 8.82
N ILE A 173 6.95 2.60 10.02
CA ILE A 173 7.27 1.89 11.28
C ILE A 173 6.37 0.65 11.45
N PHE A 174 5.06 0.78 11.21
CA PHE A 174 4.15 -0.36 11.25
C PHE A 174 4.54 -1.42 10.22
N THR A 175 4.91 -1.03 9.01
CA THR A 175 5.37 -1.94 7.96
C THR A 175 6.63 -2.71 8.38
N LEU A 176 7.60 -2.01 9.00
CA LEU A 176 8.82 -2.63 9.53
C LEU A 176 8.49 -3.68 10.58
N ILE A 177 7.67 -3.32 11.57
CA ILE A 177 7.29 -4.21 12.68
C ILE A 177 6.48 -5.41 12.18
N PHE A 178 5.49 -5.19 11.32
CA PHE A 178 4.68 -6.28 10.76
C PHE A 178 5.51 -7.23 9.92
N SER A 179 6.45 -6.71 9.13
CA SER A 179 7.34 -7.58 8.35
C SER A 179 8.34 -8.31 9.23
N LEU A 180 8.84 -7.68 10.30
CA LEU A 180 9.70 -8.33 11.28
C LEU A 180 9.00 -9.52 11.98
N ILE A 181 7.74 -9.34 12.39
CA ILE A 181 6.99 -10.36 13.15
C ILE A 181 6.47 -11.47 12.23
N PHE A 182 5.91 -11.10 11.07
CA PHE A 182 5.16 -12.02 10.22
C PHE A 182 5.80 -12.28 8.85
N GLY A 183 6.98 -11.72 8.57
CA GLY A 183 7.65 -11.79 7.26
C GLY A 183 6.83 -11.08 6.18
N ALA A 184 5.95 -11.84 5.53
CA ALA A 184 5.02 -11.38 4.50
C ALA A 184 3.89 -10.47 5.02
N GLY A 185 3.77 -10.25 6.34
CA GLY A 185 2.69 -9.47 6.95
C GLY A 185 2.57 -8.03 6.48
N ALA A 186 3.64 -7.44 5.91
CA ALA A 186 3.59 -6.11 5.30
C ALA A 186 2.52 -5.98 4.20
N ILE A 187 2.13 -7.09 3.54
CA ILE A 187 1.08 -7.08 2.51
C ILE A 187 -0.26 -6.55 3.04
N PHE A 188 -0.55 -6.70 4.34
CA PHE A 188 -1.75 -6.12 4.95
C PHE A 188 -1.72 -4.59 4.89
N ILE A 189 -0.61 -3.97 5.31
CA ILE A 189 -0.45 -2.51 5.29
C ILE A 189 -0.50 -1.97 3.85
N LEU A 190 0.06 -2.73 2.91
CA LEU A 190 0.11 -2.35 1.50
C LEU A 190 -1.24 -2.48 0.80
N SER A 191 -1.98 -3.57 1.03
CA SER A 191 -3.35 -3.72 0.53
C SER A 191 -4.29 -2.68 1.14
N TRP A 192 -4.11 -2.35 2.42
CA TRP A 192 -4.83 -1.26 3.08
C TRP A 192 -4.56 0.09 2.44
N ASN A 193 -3.29 0.46 2.23
CA ASN A 193 -2.94 1.72 1.58
C ASN A 193 -3.49 1.79 0.15
N ALA A 194 -3.43 0.69 -0.61
CA ALA A 194 -3.99 0.65 -1.96
C ALA A 194 -5.50 0.90 -1.96
N SER A 195 -6.25 0.35 -0.99
CA SER A 195 -7.70 0.55 -0.91
C SER A 195 -8.06 1.96 -0.43
N VAL A 196 -7.30 2.57 0.49
CA VAL A 196 -7.46 3.98 0.87
C VAL A 196 -7.22 4.93 -0.32
N ILE A 197 -6.16 4.69 -1.11
CA ILE A 197 -5.90 5.47 -2.32
C ILE A 197 -7.03 5.29 -3.35
N ALA A 198 -7.54 4.08 -3.53
CA ALA A 198 -8.67 3.83 -4.42
C ALA A 198 -9.96 4.57 -3.99
N THR A 199 -10.20 4.67 -2.68
CA THR A 199 -11.26 5.52 -2.13
C THR A 199 -11.03 7.00 -2.45
N ALA A 200 -9.80 7.49 -2.24
CA ALA A 200 -9.42 8.87 -2.54
C ALA A 200 -9.57 9.21 -4.03
N ILE A 201 -9.30 8.24 -4.93
CA ILE A 201 -9.55 8.34 -6.37
C ILE A 201 -11.05 8.44 -6.65
N GLY A 202 -11.88 7.55 -6.08
CA GLY A 202 -13.33 7.58 -6.26
C GLY A 202 -13.95 8.92 -5.83
N ILE A 203 -13.55 9.42 -4.66
CA ILE A 203 -13.97 10.71 -4.14
C ILE A 203 -13.56 11.86 -5.07
N PHE A 204 -12.29 11.89 -5.48
CA PHE A 204 -11.77 12.94 -6.37
C PHE A 204 -12.49 12.97 -7.73
N THR A 205 -12.75 11.80 -8.30
CA THR A 205 -13.38 11.66 -9.61
C THR A 205 -14.90 11.74 -9.55
N LYS A 206 -15.48 11.99 -8.37
CA LYS A 206 -16.93 11.97 -8.13
C LYS A 206 -17.57 10.68 -8.62
N TYR A 207 -16.86 9.56 -8.43
CA TYR A 207 -17.26 8.24 -8.86
C TYR A 207 -17.59 8.15 -10.37
N GLN A 208 -16.84 8.89 -11.19
CA GLN A 208 -16.93 8.80 -12.65
C GLN A 208 -15.79 7.94 -13.20
N ILE A 209 -16.14 6.90 -13.97
CA ILE A 209 -15.18 5.97 -14.57
C ILE A 209 -14.17 6.71 -15.47
N THR A 210 -14.63 7.71 -16.21
CA THR A 210 -13.79 8.57 -17.08
C THR A 210 -12.72 9.32 -16.30
N GLY A 211 -12.93 9.56 -15.00
CA GLY A 211 -11.98 10.21 -14.11
C GLY A 211 -10.89 9.29 -13.56
N ILE A 212 -11.01 7.96 -13.67
CA ILE A 212 -10.02 7.02 -13.10
C ILE A 212 -8.59 7.33 -13.56
N PRO A 213 -8.29 7.55 -14.85
CA PRO A 213 -6.93 7.82 -15.28
C PRO A 213 -6.33 9.08 -14.64
N ILE A 214 -7.11 10.17 -14.55
CA ILE A 214 -6.64 11.42 -13.93
C ILE A 214 -6.50 11.28 -12.40
N GLY A 215 -7.39 10.51 -11.76
CA GLY A 215 -7.29 10.21 -10.34
C GLY A 215 -6.04 9.38 -10.01
N ILE A 216 -5.79 8.31 -10.75
CA ILE A 216 -4.55 7.52 -10.62
C ILE A 216 -3.33 8.41 -10.83
N ALA A 217 -3.32 9.24 -11.88
CA ALA A 217 -2.21 10.15 -12.15
C ALA A 217 -1.97 11.11 -10.97
N ARG A 218 -3.01 11.71 -10.41
CA ARG A 218 -2.91 12.64 -9.27
C ARG A 218 -2.23 11.99 -8.05
N TYR A 219 -2.69 10.80 -7.64
CA TYR A 219 -2.20 10.16 -6.42
C TYR A 219 -0.90 9.39 -6.62
N MET A 220 -0.61 8.86 -7.81
CA MET A 220 0.61 8.07 -8.03
C MET A 220 1.89 8.90 -8.18
N ILE A 221 1.82 10.23 -8.39
CA ILE A 221 3.03 11.06 -8.46
C ILE A 221 3.80 11.07 -7.13
N HIS A 222 3.10 11.26 -6.01
CA HIS A 222 3.70 11.09 -4.66
C HIS A 222 3.55 9.65 -4.15
N GLY A 223 2.51 8.93 -4.57
CA GLY A 223 2.29 7.54 -4.15
C GLY A 223 3.40 6.57 -4.60
N ILE A 224 4.02 6.78 -5.77
CA ILE A 224 5.15 5.93 -6.22
C ILE A 224 6.33 5.98 -5.23
N PRO A 225 6.90 7.16 -4.89
CA PRO A 225 7.99 7.20 -3.92
C PRO A 225 7.54 6.74 -2.53
N GLU A 226 6.33 7.08 -2.09
CA GLU A 226 5.82 6.64 -0.77
C GLU A 226 5.75 5.12 -0.65
N ILE A 227 5.10 4.46 -1.60
CA ILE A 227 4.93 3.00 -1.61
C ILE A 227 6.26 2.29 -1.83
N ALA A 228 7.17 2.87 -2.63
CA ALA A 228 8.54 2.36 -2.72
C ALA A 228 9.23 2.36 -1.35
N ALA A 229 9.05 3.40 -0.53
CA ALA A 229 9.59 3.44 0.83
C ALA A 229 9.02 2.31 1.71
N TYR A 230 7.70 2.06 1.64
CA TYR A 230 7.08 0.98 2.40
C TYR A 230 7.57 -0.40 1.96
N PHE A 231 7.75 -0.64 0.65
CA PHE A 231 8.30 -1.92 0.17
C PHE A 231 9.77 -2.11 0.55
N VAL A 232 10.59 -1.06 0.46
CA VAL A 232 11.98 -1.08 0.95
C VAL A 232 12.01 -1.43 2.44
N THR A 233 11.10 -0.83 3.22
CA THR A 233 10.98 -1.08 4.66
C THR A 233 10.49 -2.48 4.98
N ALA A 234 9.53 -3.00 4.20
CA ALA A 234 9.06 -4.38 4.33
C ALA A 234 10.21 -5.37 4.10
N LEU A 235 11.02 -5.18 3.06
CA LEU A 235 12.21 -6.02 2.85
C LEU A 235 13.17 -5.93 4.02
N ALA A 236 13.46 -4.72 4.52
CA ALA A 236 14.33 -4.52 5.68
C ALA A 236 13.82 -5.29 6.92
N GLY A 237 12.52 -5.23 7.19
CA GLY A 237 11.90 -5.94 8.33
C GLY A 237 11.98 -7.46 8.21
N GLY A 238 11.62 -8.01 7.04
CA GLY A 238 11.69 -9.45 6.78
C GLY A 238 13.12 -10.00 6.87
N MET A 239 14.08 -9.33 6.23
CA MET A 239 15.49 -9.73 6.25
C MET A 239 16.09 -9.66 7.64
N PHE A 240 15.79 -8.61 8.40
CA PHE A 240 16.22 -8.51 9.79
C PHE A 240 15.65 -9.65 10.65
N GLY A 241 14.35 -9.94 10.51
CA GLY A 241 13.67 -10.99 11.28
C GLY A 241 14.25 -12.37 11.03
N VAL A 242 14.41 -12.76 9.76
CA VAL A 242 15.01 -14.05 9.42
C VAL A 242 16.50 -14.10 9.74
N GLY A 243 17.22 -12.98 9.59
CA GLY A 243 18.63 -12.88 9.97
C GLY A 243 18.88 -13.21 11.44
N ILE A 244 18.01 -12.73 12.34
CA ILE A 244 18.05 -13.08 13.78
C ILE A 244 17.89 -14.60 13.97
N LEU A 245 16.86 -15.18 13.35
CA LEU A 245 16.50 -16.59 13.53
C LEU A 245 17.54 -17.56 12.95
N ARG A 246 18.12 -17.22 11.78
CA ARG A 246 19.01 -18.11 11.04
C ARG A 246 20.46 -18.08 11.54
N HIS A 247 20.98 -16.89 11.85
CA HIS A 247 22.41 -16.72 12.13
C HIS A 247 22.73 -16.43 13.60
N GLY A 248 21.74 -16.02 14.39
CA GLY A 248 21.92 -15.57 15.77
C GLY A 248 22.65 -14.22 15.88
N VAL A 249 22.42 -13.53 16.99
CA VAL A 249 22.81 -12.10 17.18
C VAL A 249 24.31 -11.78 17.23
N ARG A 250 25.19 -12.80 17.21
CA ARG A 250 26.65 -12.64 17.34
C ARG A 250 27.44 -13.08 16.09
N ASN A 251 26.77 -13.34 14.99
CA ASN A 251 27.39 -13.78 13.75
C ASN A 251 27.83 -12.59 12.88
N LYS A 252 28.97 -12.71 12.18
CA LYS A 252 29.42 -11.70 11.20
C LYS A 252 28.41 -11.49 10.06
N ILE A 253 27.72 -12.56 9.65
CA ILE A 253 26.64 -12.49 8.66
C ILE A 253 25.47 -11.68 9.23
N PHE A 254 25.10 -11.91 10.50
CA PHE A 254 24.06 -11.13 11.15
C PHE A 254 24.38 -9.63 11.20
N LEU A 255 25.61 -9.25 11.56
CA LEU A 255 26.04 -7.84 11.56
C LEU A 255 25.91 -7.18 10.17
N ARG A 256 26.19 -7.93 9.10
CA ARG A 256 25.99 -7.45 7.72
C ARG A 256 24.50 -7.25 7.41
N ILE A 257 23.64 -8.17 7.81
CA ILE A 257 22.18 -8.02 7.65
C ILE A 257 21.69 -6.77 8.38
N VAL A 258 22.19 -6.51 9.60
CA VAL A 258 21.88 -5.28 10.34
C VAL A 258 22.31 -4.04 9.55
N GLU A 259 23.54 -4.02 9.02
CA GLU A 259 24.04 -2.92 8.18
C GLU A 259 23.14 -2.70 6.95
N ASN A 260 22.79 -3.76 6.23
CA ASN A 260 21.92 -3.69 5.05
C ASN A 260 20.52 -3.20 5.41
N THR A 261 19.97 -3.66 6.55
CA THR A 261 18.68 -3.20 7.09
C THR A 261 18.69 -1.69 7.35
N VAL A 262 19.74 -1.17 7.99
CA VAL A 262 19.90 0.27 8.25
C VAL A 262 20.00 1.06 6.94
N ILE A 263 20.75 0.56 5.95
CA ILE A 263 20.85 1.16 4.61
C ILE A 263 19.47 1.25 3.96
N LEU A 264 18.67 0.18 4.00
CA LEU A 264 17.34 0.16 3.41
C LEU A 264 16.38 1.13 4.11
N ILE A 265 16.38 1.17 5.44
CA ILE A 265 15.57 2.14 6.20
C ILE A 265 15.96 3.57 5.83
N PHE A 266 17.26 3.85 5.66
CA PHE A 266 17.73 5.16 5.23
C PHE A 266 17.23 5.51 3.80
N ILE A 267 17.27 4.56 2.87
CA ILE A 267 16.70 4.73 1.51
C ILE A 267 15.20 5.01 1.57
N ALA A 268 14.46 4.25 2.40
CA ALA A 268 13.02 4.45 2.58
C ALA A 268 12.71 5.86 3.11
N MET A 269 13.47 6.35 4.09
CA MET A 269 13.32 7.72 4.61
C MET A 269 13.52 8.78 3.53
N ILE A 270 14.49 8.62 2.64
CA ILE A 270 14.69 9.55 1.51
C ILE A 270 13.46 9.55 0.60
N PHE A 271 12.92 8.39 0.28
CA PHE A 271 11.72 8.29 -0.55
C PHE A 271 10.48 8.90 0.11
N LEU A 272 10.29 8.74 1.42
CA LEU A 272 9.18 9.41 2.14
C LEU A 272 9.30 10.93 2.12
N LEU A 273 10.51 11.47 2.33
CA LEU A 273 10.74 12.91 2.25
C LEU A 273 10.42 13.44 0.85
N LEU A 274 10.86 12.74 -0.20
CA LEU A 274 10.53 13.08 -1.59
C LEU A 274 9.00 13.01 -1.83
N ALA A 275 8.33 11.97 -1.34
CA ALA A 275 6.89 11.82 -1.48
C ALA A 275 6.12 12.98 -0.84
N GLY A 276 6.44 13.36 0.40
CA GLY A 276 5.77 14.49 1.07
C GLY A 276 6.01 15.83 0.37
N VAL A 277 7.22 16.06 -0.18
CA VAL A 277 7.50 17.28 -0.95
C VAL A 277 6.65 17.30 -2.22
N ILE A 278 6.57 16.17 -2.92
CA ILE A 278 5.74 16.04 -4.11
C ILE A 278 4.27 16.27 -3.76
N GLU A 279 3.75 15.65 -2.70
CA GLU A 279 2.33 15.73 -2.33
C GLU A 279 1.89 17.14 -1.92
N VAL A 280 2.73 17.89 -1.21
CA VAL A 280 2.36 19.20 -0.68
C VAL A 280 2.63 20.32 -1.69
N TYR A 281 3.73 20.26 -2.43
CA TYR A 281 4.16 21.37 -3.27
C TYR A 281 3.94 21.14 -4.77
N ILE A 282 4.05 19.90 -5.25
CA ILE A 282 4.01 19.60 -6.69
C ILE A 282 2.61 19.12 -7.12
N THR A 283 2.00 18.17 -6.42
CA THR A 283 0.69 17.64 -6.76
C THR A 283 -0.39 18.73 -6.80
N PRO A 284 -0.49 19.67 -5.83
CA PRO A 284 -1.48 20.74 -5.88
C PRO A 284 -1.18 21.76 -6.97
N PHE A 285 0.08 21.93 -7.38
CA PHE A 285 0.42 22.80 -8.50
C PHE A 285 -0.05 22.23 -9.85
N ILE A 286 -0.05 20.90 -10.00
CA ILE A 286 -0.44 20.24 -11.26
C ILE A 286 -1.95 19.95 -11.32
N PHE A 287 -2.58 19.64 -10.19
CA PHE A 287 -3.97 19.15 -10.12
C PHE A 287 -4.91 20.01 -9.25
N GLY A 288 -4.41 21.11 -8.67
CA GLY A 288 -5.18 22.02 -7.83
C GLY A 288 -5.95 23.07 -8.60
#